data_AF-A0A2T5E3V2-F1
#
_entry.id   AF-A0A2T5E3V2-F1
#
_cell.length_a   1.000
_cell.length_b   1.000
_cell.length_c   1.000
_cell.angle_alpha   90.00
_cell.angle_beta   90.00
_cell.angle_gamma   90.00
#
_symmetry.space_group_name_H-M   'P 1'
#
loop_
_entity.id
_entity.type
_entity.pdbx_description
1 polymer ?
#
loop_
_entity_poly.entity_id
_entity_poly.type
_entity_poly.pdbx_seq_one_letter_code
_entity_poly.pdbx_strand_id
1 'polypeptide(L)'
;VTQRAFCEEHGLSLSTFFAKRRQLQTANQSESVGFVRAEIVEKTTKYQAQIATANMTLLINDVELSIPQGTPATYLAELIGALS
;
A
#
# COMPACT_ATOMS: atom_id res chain seq x y z
N VAL A 1 29.35 -26.88 -41.26
CA VAL A 1 29.19 -25.71 -42.16
C VAL A 1 29.76 -24.49 -41.47
N THR A 2 30.66 -23.73 -42.11
CA THR A 2 31.25 -22.51 -41.53
C THR A 2 30.28 -21.33 -41.68
N GLN A 3 30.35 -20.33 -40.80
CA GLN A 3 29.48 -19.14 -40.88
C GLN A 3 29.62 -18.41 -42.23
N ARG A 4 30.81 -18.43 -42.82
CA ARG A 4 31.08 -17.86 -44.15
C ARG A 4 30.37 -18.63 -45.26
N ALA A 5 30.46 -19.97 -45.24
CA ALA A 5 29.78 -20.81 -46.23
C ALA A 5 28.25 -20.63 -46.17
N PHE A 6 27.68 -20.54 -44.96
CA PHE A 6 26.25 -20.25 -44.78
C PHE A 6 25.86 -18.87 -45.33
N CYS A 7 26.70 -17.85 -45.10
CA CYS A 7 26.45 -16.51 -45.61
C CYS A 7 26.52 -16.46 -47.15
N GLU A 8 27.50 -17.13 -47.75
CA GLU A 8 27.66 -17.22 -49.21
C GLU A 8 26.49 -17.96 -49.86
N GLU A 9 26.05 -19.07 -49.27
CA GLU A 9 24.91 -19.87 -49.76
C GLU A 9 23.59 -19.08 -49.75
N HIS A 10 23.38 -18.23 -48.74
CA HIS A 10 22.15 -17.47 -48.58
C HIS A 10 22.24 -16.00 -49.06
N GLY A 11 23.32 -15.61 -49.73
CA GLY A 11 23.52 -14.23 -50.20
C GLY A 11 23.54 -13.19 -49.07
N LEU A 12 23.92 -13.60 -47.86
CA LEU A 12 24.00 -12.75 -46.68
C LEU A 12 25.42 -12.20 -46.53
N SER A 13 25.55 -10.95 -46.12
CA SER A 13 26.84 -10.44 -45.68
C SER A 13 27.12 -10.89 -44.24
N LEU A 14 28.41 -11.06 -43.91
CA LEU A 14 28.82 -11.38 -42.53
C LEU A 14 28.35 -10.33 -41.53
N SER A 15 28.36 -9.04 -41.89
CA SER A 15 27.89 -7.97 -41.01
C SER A 15 26.40 -8.08 -40.74
N THR A 16 25.59 -8.39 -41.75
CA THR A 16 24.15 -8.65 -41.60
C THR A 16 23.91 -9.85 -40.67
N PHE A 17 24.66 -10.93 -40.85
CA PHE A 17 24.57 -12.13 -40.02
C PHE A 17 24.88 -11.82 -38.55
N PHE A 18 26.00 -11.13 -38.26
CA PHE A 18 26.37 -10.76 -36.90
C PHE A 18 25.41 -9.75 -36.27
N ALA A 19 24.90 -8.79 -37.06
CA ALA A 19 23.90 -7.83 -36.59
C ALA A 19 22.60 -8.54 -36.18
N LYS A 20 22.10 -9.47 -37.00
CA LYS A 20 20.89 -10.24 -36.68
C LYS A 20 21.09 -11.16 -35.49
N ARG A 21 22.25 -11.81 -35.38
CA ARG A 21 22.62 -12.63 -34.22
C ARG A 21 22.62 -11.81 -32.92
N ARG A 22 23.17 -10.60 -32.95
CA ARG A 22 23.17 -9.70 -31.78
C ARG A 22 21.76 -9.30 -31.38
N GLN A 23 20.90 -8.95 -32.34
CA GLN A 23 19.49 -8.63 -32.07
C GLN A 23 18.76 -9.81 -31.41
N LEU A 24 18.97 -11.03 -31.90
CA LEU A 24 18.36 -12.23 -31.32
C LEU A 24 18.93 -12.55 -29.92
N GLN A 25 20.22 -12.32 -29.68
CA GLN A 25 20.80 -12.46 -28.34
C GLN A 25 20.23 -11.44 -27.36
N THR A 26 20.00 -10.19 -27.79
CA THR A 26 19.33 -9.17 -26.98
C THR A 26 17.85 -9.51 -26.74
N ALA A 27 17.14 -10.05 -27.74
CA ALA A 27 15.75 -10.49 -27.60
C ALA A 27 15.60 -11.70 -26.64
N ASN A 28 16.60 -12.59 -26.56
CA ASN A 28 16.66 -13.67 -25.59
C ASN A 28 17.13 -13.22 -24.19
N GLN A 29 17.67 -12.00 -24.05
CA GLN A 29 17.99 -11.38 -22.75
C GLN A 29 16.81 -10.59 -22.17
N SER A 30 15.72 -10.41 -22.92
CA SER A 30 14.50 -9.70 -22.47
C SER A 30 13.56 -10.55 -21.60
N GLU A 31 13.94 -11.75 -21.21
CA GLU A 31 13.32 -12.39 -20.06
C GLU A 31 14.11 -11.99 -18.81
N SER A 32 13.52 -11.09 -18.03
CA SER A 32 13.93 -10.74 -16.67
C SER A 32 13.95 -11.99 -15.78
N VAL A 33 14.95 -12.85 -15.93
CA VAL A 33 15.27 -13.91 -14.98
C VAL A 33 16.09 -13.28 -13.86
N GLY A 34 15.41 -12.52 -13.01
CA GLY A 34 15.99 -11.86 -11.86
C GLY A 34 14.99 -11.81 -10.71
N PHE A 35 15.48 -11.83 -9.48
CA PHE A 35 14.64 -11.67 -8.30
C PHE A 35 14.10 -10.24 -8.25
N VAL A 36 12.77 -10.10 -8.27
CA VAL A 36 12.10 -8.83 -7.99
C VAL A 36 12.17 -8.59 -6.48
N ARG A 37 12.88 -7.56 -6.04
CA ARG A 37 12.83 -7.08 -4.65
C ARG A 37 11.46 -6.41 -4.45
N ALA A 38 10.48 -7.20 -4.02
CA ALA A 38 9.20 -6.67 -3.57
C ALA A 38 9.34 -6.25 -2.11
N GLU A 39 9.33 -4.94 -1.86
CA GLU A 39 9.26 -4.40 -0.51
C GLU A 39 7.79 -4.32 -0.10
N ILE A 40 7.37 -5.21 0.79
CA ILE A 40 6.01 -5.18 1.35
C ILE A 40 5.99 -4.04 2.37
N VAL A 41 5.52 -2.87 1.95
CA VAL A 41 5.15 -1.80 2.88
C VAL A 41 3.85 -2.24 3.54
N GLU A 42 3.95 -2.96 4.65
CA GLU A 42 2.82 -3.32 5.48
C GLU A 42 2.19 -2.02 6.01
N LYS A 43 1.21 -1.50 5.28
CA LYS A 43 0.35 -0.43 5.78
C LYS A 43 -0.60 -1.06 6.79
N THR A 44 -0.11 -1.25 8.01
CA THR A 44 -0.98 -1.50 9.16
C THR A 44 -1.83 -0.24 9.31
N THR A 45 -3.03 -0.25 8.71
CA THR A 45 -4.07 0.71 9.07
C THR A 45 -4.27 0.54 10.56
N LYS A 46 -3.77 1.49 11.36
CA LYS A 46 -4.08 1.58 12.78
C LYS A 46 -5.58 1.74 12.85
N TYR A 47 -6.27 0.63 13.06
CA TYR A 47 -7.67 0.64 13.36
C TYR A 47 -7.77 1.25 14.76
N GLN A 48 -7.88 2.58 14.83
CA GLN A 48 -8.50 3.19 15.99
C GLN A 48 -9.93 2.69 15.95
N ALA A 49 -10.23 1.67 16.75
CA ALA A 49 -11.59 1.36 17.08
C ALA A 49 -12.22 2.69 17.50
N GLN A 50 -13.18 3.18 16.71
CA GLN A 50 -14.07 4.22 17.18
C GLN A 50 -14.74 3.60 18.40
N ILE A 51 -14.24 3.92 19.58
CA ILE A 51 -14.93 3.63 20.83
C ILE A 51 -16.29 4.26 20.61
N ALA A 52 -17.34 3.45 20.49
CA ALA A 52 -18.69 3.94 20.45
C ALA A 52 -18.84 4.78 21.72
N THR A 53 -18.84 6.10 21.57
CA THR A 53 -18.91 7.05 22.67
C THR A 53 -20.31 6.96 23.24
N ALA A 54 -20.54 6.04 24.17
CA ALA A 54 -21.79 5.92 24.88
C ALA A 54 -21.91 7.12 25.83
N ASN A 55 -22.99 7.88 25.73
CA ASN A 55 -23.26 8.97 26.66
C ASN A 55 -23.31 8.43 28.10
N MET A 56 -22.79 9.22 29.05
CA MET A 56 -22.90 8.94 30.47
C MET A 56 -24.24 9.50 30.99
N THR A 57 -24.96 8.72 31.79
CA THR A 57 -26.21 9.19 32.40
C THR A 57 -25.94 9.78 33.78
N LEU A 58 -26.46 10.98 34.04
CA LEU A 58 -26.42 11.67 35.33
C LEU A 58 -27.86 11.77 35.87
N LEU A 59 -28.10 11.31 37.10
CA LEU A 59 -29.40 11.39 37.76
C LEU A 59 -29.32 12.41 38.90
N ILE A 60 -30.10 13.50 38.82
CA ILE A 60 -30.17 14.54 39.86
C ILE A 60 -31.64 14.88 40.09
N ASN A 61 -32.11 14.85 41.34
CA ASN A 61 -33.48 15.21 41.71
C ASN A 61 -34.55 14.53 40.83
N ASP A 62 -34.40 13.21 40.62
CA ASP A 62 -35.26 12.37 39.76
C ASP A 62 -35.29 12.75 38.26
N VAL A 63 -34.37 13.64 37.82
CA VAL A 63 -34.18 14.01 36.42
C VAL A 63 -32.96 13.28 35.85
N GLU A 64 -33.17 12.57 34.73
CA GLU A 64 -32.12 11.86 33.99
C GLU A 64 -31.55 12.75 32.88
N LEU A 65 -30.22 12.93 32.88
CA LEU A 65 -29.48 13.72 31.90
C LEU A 65 -28.47 12.84 31.15
N SER A 66 -28.50 12.88 29.82
CA SER A 66 -27.53 12.18 28.96
C SER A 66 -26.35 13.12 28.63
N ILE A 67 -25.17 12.81 29.12
CA ILE A 67 -23.94 13.59 29.00
C ILE A 67 -22.99 12.97 27.95
N PRO A 68 -22.54 13.73 26.94
CA PRO A 68 -21.55 13.25 25.98
C PRO A 68 -20.21 12.86 26.61
N GLN A 69 -19.55 11.82 26.08
CA GLN A 69 -18.18 11.50 26.48
C GLN A 69 -17.23 12.62 26.07
N GLY A 70 -16.34 13.01 26.98
CA GLY A 70 -15.42 14.14 26.77
C GLY A 70 -15.90 15.46 27.37
N THR A 71 -17.06 15.50 28.02
CA THR A 71 -17.44 16.64 28.87
C THR A 71 -16.40 16.82 29.97
N PRO A 72 -15.80 18.02 30.12
CA PRO A 72 -14.79 18.28 31.15
C PRO A 72 -15.36 18.07 32.55
N ALA A 73 -14.55 17.47 33.44
CA ALA A 73 -14.94 17.21 34.82
C ALA A 73 -15.31 18.49 35.60
N THR A 74 -14.68 19.62 35.25
CA THR A 74 -15.00 20.94 35.83
C THR A 74 -16.45 21.35 35.54
N TYR A 75 -16.90 21.18 34.30
CA TYR A 75 -18.27 21.48 33.90
C TYR A 75 -19.28 20.59 34.61
N LEU A 76 -18.95 19.31 34.79
CA LEU A 76 -19.82 18.38 35.55
C LEU A 76 -19.97 18.80 37.01
N ALA A 77 -18.86 19.19 37.66
CA ALA A 77 -18.91 19.66 39.05
C ALA A 77 -19.76 20.94 39.20
N GLU A 78 -19.62 21.89 38.28
CA GLU A 78 -20.44 23.10 38.24
C GLU A 78 -21.92 22.78 37.99
N LEU A 79 -22.22 21.89 37.04
CA LEU A 79 -23.58 21.48 36.71
C LEU A 79 -24.25 20.79 37.90
N ILE A 80 -23.56 19.87 38.57
CA ILE A 80 -24.06 19.20 39.77
C ILE A 80 -24.33 20.22 40.87
N GLY A 81 -23.41 21.15 41.11
CA GLY A 81 -23.58 22.18 42.14
C GLY A 81 -24.69 23.20 41.84
N ALA A 82 -24.97 23.47 40.56
CA ALA A 82 -26.06 24.36 40.16
C ALA A 82 -27.45 23.70 40.25
N LEU A 83 -27.50 22.36 40.15
CA LEU A 83 -28.74 21.59 40.14
C LEU A 83 -29.07 20.91 41.49
N SER A 84 -28.12 20.90 42.44
CA SER A 84 -28.28 20.33 43.79
C SER A 84 -29.07 21.22 44.74
#